data_AF-A0A173YA63-F1
#
_entry.id   AF-A0A173YA63-F1
#
_cell.length_a   1.000
_cell.length_b   1.000
_cell.length_c   1.000
_cell.angle_alpha   90.00
_cell.angle_beta   90.00
_cell.angle_gamma   90.00
#
_symmetry.space_group_name_H-M   'P 1'
#
loop_
_entity.id
_entity.type
_entity.pdbx_description
1 polymer ?
#
loop_
_entity_poly.entity_id
_entity_poly.type
_entity_poly.pdbx_seq_one_letter_code
_entity_poly.pdbx_strand_id
1 'polypeptide(L)'
;MTINGNDIRMIRGDTEQLVVTCQLSDGTERPFEDGDTVTLTVAWPMGREVLQKTVTSFREGTAFVLLNHEDTNDLTPGEYAYDVQLTAKDGTVATIIPPARFVLEGDVTRD
;
A
#
# COMPACT_ATOMS: atom_id res chain seq x y z
N MET A 1 -11.27 12.82 -5.21
CA MET A 1 -10.54 12.08 -4.19
C MET A 1 -9.34 12.92 -3.80
N THR A 2 -9.18 13.20 -2.53
CA THR A 2 -8.07 14.02 -2.02
C THR A 2 -7.02 13.10 -1.41
N ILE A 3 -5.76 13.24 -1.82
CA ILE A 3 -4.62 12.42 -1.37
C ILE A 3 -3.83 13.23 -0.33
N ASN A 4 -3.71 12.74 0.90
CA ASN A 4 -2.93 13.37 1.97
C ASN A 4 -1.84 12.42 2.50
N GLY A 5 -0.59 12.61 2.04
CA GLY A 5 0.67 11.97 2.49
C GLY A 5 0.83 10.48 2.14
N ASN A 6 2.02 9.89 2.00
CA ASN A 6 3.41 10.32 2.12
C ASN A 6 4.30 9.22 1.53
N ASP A 7 5.57 9.52 1.31
CA ASP A 7 6.60 8.49 1.14
C ASP A 7 6.54 7.46 2.28
N ILE A 8 6.55 6.18 1.95
CA ILE A 8 6.69 5.10 2.94
C ILE A 8 8.18 4.88 3.19
N ARG A 9 8.57 4.70 4.44
CA ARG A 9 9.91 4.25 4.83
C ARG A 9 9.79 3.14 5.86
N MET A 10 10.48 2.02 5.64
CA MET A 10 10.52 0.91 6.60
C MET A 10 11.85 0.17 6.55
N ILE A 11 12.13 -0.61 7.60
CA ILE A 11 13.30 -1.48 7.67
C ILE A 11 12.96 -2.83 7.03
N ARG A 12 13.91 -3.36 6.24
CA ARG A 12 13.81 -4.70 5.67
C ARG A 12 13.69 -5.75 6.76
N GLY A 13 12.71 -6.64 6.63
CA GLY A 13 12.47 -7.72 7.57
C GLY A 13 11.66 -7.32 8.81
N ASP A 14 11.11 -6.11 8.84
CA ASP A 14 10.15 -5.72 9.87
C ASP A 14 8.72 -6.06 9.45
N THR A 15 7.87 -6.30 10.45
CA THR A 15 6.42 -6.43 10.26
C THR A 15 5.76 -5.09 10.51
N GLU A 16 5.03 -4.57 9.54
CA GLU A 16 4.39 -3.25 9.58
C GLU A 16 2.93 -3.34 9.16
N GLN A 17 2.08 -2.48 9.74
CA GLN A 17 0.67 -2.37 9.37
C GLN A 17 0.37 -0.98 8.82
N LEU A 18 0.05 -0.91 7.52
CA LEU A 18 -0.38 0.31 6.87
C LEU A 18 -1.90 0.44 6.98
N VAL A 19 -2.36 1.59 7.46
CA VAL A 19 -3.77 1.91 7.58
C VAL A 19 -4.18 2.79 6.40
N VAL A 20 -5.11 2.30 5.59
CA VAL A 20 -5.61 3.00 4.41
C VAL A 20 -7.07 3.38 4.63
N THR A 21 -7.38 4.65 4.45
CA THR A 21 -8.73 5.20 4.44
C THR A 21 -8.96 5.95 3.13
N CYS A 22 -10.22 6.16 2.77
CA CYS A 22 -10.59 6.77 1.49
C CYS A 22 -11.60 7.91 1.69
N GLN A 23 -11.46 8.96 0.91
CA GLN A 23 -12.37 10.10 0.85
C GLN A 23 -12.72 10.44 -0.59
N LEU A 24 -13.94 10.94 -0.80
CA LEU A 24 -14.39 11.52 -2.06
C LEU A 24 -13.66 12.85 -2.35
N SER A 25 -13.88 13.44 -3.52
CA SER A 25 -13.26 14.73 -3.91
C SER A 25 -13.68 15.91 -3.05
N ASP A 26 -14.85 15.83 -2.44
CA ASP A 26 -15.37 16.87 -1.56
C ASP A 26 -14.90 16.69 -0.09
N GLY A 27 -14.07 15.69 0.20
CA GLY A 27 -13.59 15.38 1.55
C GLY A 27 -14.53 14.48 2.36
N THR A 28 -15.68 14.10 1.81
CA THR A 28 -16.59 13.14 2.46
C THR A 28 -15.90 11.78 2.58
N GLU A 29 -16.02 11.12 3.73
CA GLU A 29 -15.49 9.77 3.92
C GLU A 29 -16.17 8.77 2.97
N ARG A 30 -15.36 7.92 2.35
CA ARG A 30 -15.80 6.77 1.57
C ARG A 30 -15.28 5.51 2.27
N PRO A 31 -15.99 4.98 3.29
CA PRO A 31 -15.59 3.74 3.93
C PRO A 31 -15.55 2.60 2.92
N PHE A 32 -14.56 1.71 3.05
CA PHE A 32 -14.53 0.46 2.27
C PHE A 32 -15.63 -0.49 2.74
N GLU A 33 -16.18 -1.26 1.82
CA GLU A 33 -17.30 -2.16 2.06
C GLU A 33 -17.06 -3.56 1.46
N ASP A 34 -17.85 -4.54 1.87
CA ASP A 34 -17.75 -5.90 1.31
C ASP A 34 -17.91 -5.88 -0.21
N GLY A 35 -16.95 -6.50 -0.90
CA GLY A 35 -16.84 -6.50 -2.36
C GLY A 35 -15.83 -5.50 -2.91
N ASP A 36 -15.42 -4.49 -2.14
CA ASP A 36 -14.26 -3.67 -2.49
C ASP A 36 -12.96 -4.49 -2.32
N THR A 37 -11.97 -4.16 -3.15
CA THR A 37 -10.61 -4.71 -3.07
C THR A 37 -9.61 -3.57 -3.06
N VAL A 38 -8.74 -3.53 -2.05
CA VAL A 38 -7.64 -2.57 -1.95
C VAL A 38 -6.33 -3.31 -2.23
N THR A 39 -5.57 -2.84 -3.22
CA THR A 39 -4.30 -3.42 -3.64
C THR A 39 -3.18 -2.41 -3.43
N LEU A 40 -2.18 -2.78 -2.65
CA LEU A 40 -0.89 -2.10 -2.57
C LEU A 40 0.07 -2.81 -3.52
N THR A 41 0.71 -2.07 -4.40
CA THR A 41 1.77 -2.59 -5.28
C THR A 41 3.04 -1.80 -5.04
N VAL A 42 4.16 -2.50 -4.85
CA VAL A 42 5.51 -1.93 -4.78
C VAL A 42 6.32 -2.47 -5.94
N ALA A 43 6.98 -1.57 -6.66
CA ALA A 43 7.75 -1.88 -7.85
C ALA A 43 9.04 -1.07 -7.90
N TRP A 44 10.01 -1.54 -8.68
CA TRP A 44 11.11 -0.68 -9.10
C TRP A 44 10.56 0.55 -9.84
N PRO A 45 11.23 1.73 -9.78
CA PRO A 45 10.77 2.93 -10.48
C PRO A 45 10.54 2.73 -12.00
N MET A 46 11.17 1.71 -12.60
CA MET A 46 11.01 1.32 -14.01
C MET A 46 10.18 0.03 -14.21
N GLY A 47 9.25 -0.29 -13.30
CA GLY A 47 8.04 -1.04 -13.63
C GLY A 47 8.01 -2.54 -13.36
N ARG A 48 9.04 -3.12 -12.73
CA ARG A 48 8.94 -4.51 -12.25
C ARG A 48 8.40 -4.53 -10.82
N GLU A 49 7.21 -5.09 -10.65
CA GLU A 49 6.64 -5.41 -9.35
C GLU A 49 7.60 -6.28 -8.54
N VAL A 50 7.71 -5.96 -7.25
CA VAL A 50 8.51 -6.72 -6.27
C VAL A 50 7.67 -7.20 -5.10
N LEU A 51 6.53 -6.57 -4.84
CA LEU A 51 5.61 -6.92 -3.77
C LEU A 51 4.20 -6.44 -4.10
N GLN A 52 3.19 -7.26 -3.80
CA GLN A 52 1.79 -6.87 -3.90
C GLN A 52 1.00 -7.44 -2.72
N LYS A 53 0.16 -6.61 -2.11
CA LYS A 53 -0.76 -7.00 -1.03
C LYS A 53 -2.18 -6.64 -1.41
N THR A 54 -3.11 -7.55 -1.17
CA THR A 54 -4.52 -7.37 -1.44
C THR A 54 -5.33 -7.50 -0.15
N VAL A 55 -6.23 -6.55 0.08
CA VAL A 55 -7.14 -6.50 1.22
C VAL A 55 -8.58 -6.47 0.72
N THR A 56 -9.38 -7.44 1.15
CA THR A 56 -10.80 -7.60 0.81
C THR A 56 -11.71 -7.61 2.04
N SER A 57 -11.13 -7.47 3.24
CA SER A 57 -11.85 -7.41 4.50
C SER A 57 -11.43 -6.15 5.26
N PHE A 58 -12.44 -5.39 5.68
CA PHE A 58 -12.26 -4.06 6.24
C PHE A 58 -12.82 -4.02 7.66
N ARG A 59 -12.20 -3.23 8.55
CA ARG A 59 -12.72 -2.99 9.91
C ARG A 59 -13.14 -1.55 10.00
N GLU A 60 -14.40 -1.31 10.31
CA GLU A 60 -14.98 0.04 10.40
C GLU A 60 -14.69 0.88 9.14
N GLY A 61 -14.81 0.27 7.95
CA GLY A 61 -14.57 0.94 6.67
C GLY A 61 -13.10 1.22 6.35
N THR A 62 -12.15 0.67 7.12
CA THR A 62 -10.71 0.90 6.99
C THR A 62 -10.00 -0.36 6.51
N ALA A 63 -9.06 -0.20 5.58
CA ALA A 63 -8.20 -1.27 5.10
C ALA A 63 -6.88 -1.31 5.89
N PHE A 64 -6.52 -2.50 6.37
CA PHE A 64 -5.29 -2.74 7.11
C PHE A 64 -4.38 -3.63 6.25
N VAL A 65 -3.39 -3.03 5.62
CA VAL A 65 -2.41 -3.76 4.80
C VAL A 65 -1.28 -4.21 5.72
N LEU A 66 -1.20 -5.52 5.98
CA LEU A 66 -0.13 -6.12 6.76
C LEU A 66 1.04 -6.49 5.85
N LEU A 67 2.19 -5.87 6.09
CA LEU A 67 3.48 -6.26 5.55
C LEU A 67 4.15 -7.15 6.61
N ASN A 68 4.25 -8.45 6.35
CA ASN A 68 4.99 -9.34 7.22
C ASN A 68 6.48 -9.22 6.95
N HIS A 69 7.31 -9.63 7.91
CA HIS A 69 8.76 -9.60 7.73
C HIS A 69 9.23 -10.36 6.48
N GLU A 70 8.58 -11.48 6.12
CA GLU A 70 8.90 -12.25 4.92
C GLU A 70 8.65 -11.51 3.62
N ASP A 71 7.69 -10.58 3.60
CA ASP A 71 7.32 -9.83 2.40
C ASP A 71 8.48 -8.95 1.89
N THR A 72 9.40 -8.55 2.79
CA THR A 72 10.53 -7.68 2.45
C THR A 72 11.90 -8.35 2.63
N ASN A 73 11.97 -9.53 3.24
CA ASN A 73 13.23 -10.23 3.57
C ASN A 73 14.18 -10.37 2.37
N ASP A 74 13.65 -10.71 1.19
CA ASP A 74 14.44 -10.96 -0.03
C ASP A 74 14.54 -9.72 -0.93
N LEU A 75 13.99 -8.58 -0.51
CA LEU A 75 14.10 -7.33 -1.24
C LEU A 75 15.44 -6.64 -0.95
N THR A 76 16.01 -6.04 -1.99
CA THR A 76 17.23 -5.24 -1.85
C THR A 76 16.89 -3.90 -1.19
N PRO A 77 17.61 -3.46 -0.15
CA PRO A 77 17.43 -2.11 0.38
C PRO A 77 17.61 -1.07 -0.73
N GLY A 78 16.73 -0.07 -0.78
CA GLY A 78 16.72 0.90 -1.85
C GLY A 78 15.41 1.67 -1.97
N GLU A 79 15.35 2.52 -3.00
CA GLU A 79 14.16 3.28 -3.35
C GLU A 79 13.33 2.55 -4.41
N TYR A 80 12.04 2.41 -4.10
CA TYR A 80 11.00 1.85 -4.91
C TYR A 80 9.90 2.88 -5.15
N ALA A 81 8.97 2.55 -6.04
CA ALA A 81 7.70 3.24 -6.17
C ALA A 81 6.59 2.33 -5.63
N TYR A 82 5.55 2.92 -5.06
CA TYR A 82 4.34 2.21 -4.73
C TYR A 82 3.11 2.99 -5.16
N ASP A 83 2.01 2.29 -5.37
CA ASP A 83 0.68 2.88 -5.49
C ASP A 83 -0.34 2.07 -4.68
N VAL A 84 -1.52 2.65 -4.47
CA VAL A 84 -2.66 1.93 -3.90
C VAL A 84 -3.85 2.09 -4.83
N GLN A 85 -4.43 0.98 -5.20
CA GLN A 85 -5.61 0.90 -6.06
C GLN A 85 -6.80 0.34 -5.30
N LEU A 86 -7.96 0.94 -5.53
CA LEU A 86 -9.26 0.40 -5.19
C LEU A 86 -9.89 -0.19 -6.44
N THR A 87 -10.34 -1.44 -6.37
CA THR A 87 -11.37 -1.99 -7.24
C THR A 87 -12.66 -2.06 -6.43
N ALA A 88 -13.62 -1.21 -6.74
CA ALA A 88 -14.89 -1.14 -6.05
C ALA A 88 -15.77 -2.35 -6.37
N LYS A 89 -16.75 -2.63 -5.51
CA LYS A 89 -17.72 -3.74 -5.69
C LYS A 89 -18.46 -3.73 -7.04
N ASP A 90 -18.61 -2.55 -7.65
CA ASP A 90 -19.27 -2.36 -8.95
C ASP A 90 -18.32 -2.55 -10.15
N GLY A 91 -17.05 -2.89 -9.89
CA GLY A 91 -16.01 -3.06 -10.89
C GLY A 91 -15.25 -1.78 -11.25
N THR A 92 -15.60 -0.63 -10.66
CA THR A 92 -14.87 0.62 -10.88
C THR A 92 -13.46 0.52 -10.31
N VAL A 93 -12.45 0.83 -11.12
CA VAL A 93 -11.05 0.85 -10.70
C VAL A 93 -10.58 2.29 -10.52
N ALA A 94 -9.99 2.59 -9.37
CA ALA A 94 -9.43 3.91 -9.06
C ALA A 94 -8.10 3.77 -8.33
N THR A 95 -7.06 4.45 -8.81
CA THR A 95 -5.82 4.64 -8.05
C THR A 95 -6.05 5.69 -6.97
N ILE A 96 -6.03 5.26 -5.70
CA ILE A 96 -6.39 6.08 -4.55
C ILE A 96 -5.18 6.73 -3.87
N ILE A 97 -4.00 6.13 -4.05
CA ILE A 97 -2.71 6.76 -3.80
C ILE A 97 -1.93 6.65 -5.12
N PRO A 98 -1.59 7.76 -5.80
CA PRO A 98 -0.80 7.74 -7.02
C PRO A 98 0.62 7.27 -6.72
N PRO A 99 1.41 6.94 -7.76
CA PRO A 99 2.80 6.54 -7.58
C PRO A 99 3.56 7.49 -6.65
N ALA A 100 4.02 6.96 -5.52
CA ALA A 100 4.76 7.65 -4.47
C ALA A 100 6.00 6.85 -4.07
N ARG A 101 6.91 7.45 -3.30
CA ARG A 101 8.18 6.82 -2.96
C ARG A 101 8.01 5.79 -1.84
N PHE A 102 8.63 4.63 -1.99
CA PHE A 102 8.76 3.61 -0.97
C PHE A 102 10.24 3.37 -0.71
N VAL A 103 10.72 3.63 0.50
CA VAL A 103 12.13 3.49 0.90
C VAL A 103 12.26 2.27 1.80
N LEU A 104 12.96 1.25 1.32
CA LEU A 104 13.32 0.09 2.13
C LEU A 104 14.76 0.27 2.64
N GLU A 105 14.91 0.52 3.93
CA GLU A 105 16.22 0.66 4.57
C GLU A 105 16.74 -0.73 4.99
N GLY A 106 18.06 -0.91 4.95
CA GLY A 106 18.70 -2.15 5.38
C GLY A 106 18.62 -2.31 6.90
N ASP A 107 18.45 -3.55 7.35
CA ASP A 107 18.63 -3.91 8.75
C ASP A 107 20.12 -4.01 9.11
N VAL A 108 20.48 -3.90 10.39
CA VAL A 108 21.87 -3.97 10.85
C VAL A 108 22.39 -5.41 11.00
N THR A 109 21.52 -6.40 10.84
CA THR A 109 21.79 -7.80 11.17
C THR A 109 22.12 -8.66 9.95
N ARG A 110 21.98 -8.13 8.74
CA ARG A 110 22.19 -8.82 7.47
C ARG A 110 23.06 -7.96 6.56
N ASP A 111 24.20 -8.53 6.16
CA ASP A 111 25.17 -7.94 5.22
C ASP A 111 24.53 -7.60 3.86
#